data_AF-A0A6N9NL82-F1
#
_entry.id   AF-A0A6N9NL82-F1
#
_cell.length_a   1.000
_cell.length_b   1.000
_cell.length_c   1.000
_cell.angle_alpha   90.00
_cell.angle_beta   90.00
_cell.angle_gamma   90.00
#
_symmetry.space_group_name_H-M   'P 1'
#
loop_
_entity.id
_entity.type
_entity.pdbx_description
1 polymer ?
#
loop_
_entity_poly.entity_id
_entity_poly.type
_entity_poly.pdbx_seq_one_letter_code
_entity_poly.pdbx_strand_id
1 'polypeptide(L)'
;MEGKSKIISGIQQIGIGVPNVHQAWAWYRKNFGMDVPIFQEEAEAKLMINYTGNEVHKRNAVLAINMQGGGGFEIWQFTSRMPEPANFEIKFGDHGIYAAKMKVVNVDALHKRYKKDQLEVLSEVMKDPAGKKHFFVKDLYGNIFQMEEADGWFDRNNYATGGASGAIIGVSNIEDSLKVYRDILEYDEVVYDETGVFEDFNSLSGGARKARRIKLKHASMRKGSFSKLLGPTTIELVELIDEKGAQIYKNRFWGDLGFIHICFDIKHMDSLRNECESKGFPFTVDSQNSFDMGEAAGHFSYIADPDGTLIEFVETHKIPIMKKMGWYLNLKNRNPEKSLPTWMIKALRFNRVKD
;
A
#
# COMPACT_ATOMS: atom_id res chain seq x y z
N MET A 1 -11.09 29.06 -14.15
CA MET A 1 -10.58 28.72 -12.80
C MET A 1 -9.15 28.30 -13.01
N GLU A 2 -8.16 28.97 -12.41
CA GLU A 2 -6.80 28.41 -12.39
C GLU A 2 -6.88 26.98 -11.85
N GLY A 3 -6.43 26.01 -12.65
CA GLY A 3 -6.56 24.60 -12.33
C GLY A 3 -5.77 24.30 -11.05
N LYS A 4 -6.45 23.84 -10.01
CA LYS A 4 -5.78 23.44 -8.77
C LYS A 4 -4.87 22.25 -9.08
N SER A 5 -3.61 22.30 -8.67
CA SER A 5 -2.67 21.19 -8.85
C SER A 5 -3.09 19.98 -8.00
N LYS A 6 -2.83 18.77 -8.47
CA LYS A 6 -3.00 17.55 -7.67
C LYS A 6 -2.21 17.65 -6.36
N ILE A 7 -2.71 17.00 -5.31
CA ILE A 7 -1.99 16.84 -4.05
C ILE A 7 -2.07 15.37 -3.68
N ILE A 8 -0.93 14.72 -3.49
CA ILE A 8 -0.86 13.36 -2.92
C ILE A 8 -0.42 13.47 -1.46
N SER A 9 -1.17 12.89 -0.52
CA SER A 9 -0.83 12.87 0.91
C SER A 9 0.19 11.80 1.28
N GLY A 10 0.23 10.72 0.50
CA GLY A 10 1.05 9.53 0.73
C GLY A 10 0.26 8.26 0.38
N ILE A 11 0.86 7.10 0.67
CA ILE A 11 0.19 5.80 0.53
C ILE A 11 -0.91 5.72 1.59
N GLN A 12 -2.17 5.68 1.16
CA GLN A 12 -3.32 5.51 2.06
C GLN A 12 -3.40 4.06 2.54
N GLN A 13 -3.27 3.10 1.64
CA GLN A 13 -3.24 1.68 1.97
C GLN A 13 -2.49 0.83 0.95
N ILE A 14 -2.15 -0.39 1.37
CA ILE A 14 -1.87 -1.51 0.49
C ILE A 14 -3.07 -2.47 0.53
N GLY A 15 -3.60 -2.83 -0.64
CA GLY A 15 -4.69 -3.80 -0.76
C GLY A 15 -4.15 -5.22 -0.66
N ILE A 16 -4.80 -6.08 0.12
CA ILE A 16 -4.39 -7.46 0.38
C ILE A 16 -5.59 -8.41 0.23
N GLY A 17 -5.60 -9.20 -0.84
CA GLY A 17 -6.55 -10.28 -1.04
C GLY A 17 -6.25 -11.46 -0.11
N VAL A 18 -7.24 -11.92 0.63
CA VAL A 18 -7.13 -13.00 1.63
C VAL A 18 -8.31 -13.96 1.57
N PRO A 19 -8.15 -15.23 2.00
CA PRO A 19 -9.27 -16.17 2.04
C PRO A 19 -10.18 -15.93 3.24
N ASN A 20 -9.71 -15.23 4.28
CA ASN A 20 -10.48 -14.92 5.48
C ASN A 20 -10.03 -13.59 6.11
N VAL A 21 -10.89 -12.57 6.02
CA VAL A 21 -10.63 -11.22 6.51
C VAL A 21 -10.42 -11.18 8.03
N HIS A 22 -11.16 -11.99 8.79
CA HIS A 22 -11.10 -11.98 10.25
C HIS A 22 -9.80 -12.61 10.77
N GLN A 23 -9.38 -13.73 10.18
CA GLN A 23 -8.10 -14.38 10.53
C GLN A 23 -6.91 -13.52 10.11
N ALA A 24 -6.92 -12.99 8.88
CA ALA A 24 -5.90 -12.06 8.40
C ALA A 24 -5.78 -10.86 9.34
N TRP A 25 -6.89 -10.19 9.64
CA TRP A 25 -6.88 -8.98 10.44
C TRP A 25 -6.45 -9.26 11.88
N ALA A 26 -6.91 -10.35 12.50
CA ALA A 26 -6.43 -10.75 13.83
C ALA A 26 -4.90 -10.95 13.85
N TRP A 27 -4.35 -11.58 12.81
CA TRP A 27 -2.91 -11.73 12.67
C TRP A 27 -2.19 -10.38 12.52
N TYR A 28 -2.71 -9.45 11.69
CA TYR A 28 -2.10 -8.13 11.51
C TYR A 28 -2.23 -7.22 12.74
N ARG A 29 -3.30 -7.33 13.53
CA ARG A 29 -3.42 -6.61 14.81
C ARG A 29 -2.33 -7.05 15.78
N LYS A 30 -2.23 -8.36 16.00
CA LYS A 30 -1.28 -8.95 16.93
C LYS A 30 0.17 -8.67 16.56
N ASN A 31 0.51 -8.85 15.28
CA ASN A 31 1.91 -8.82 14.85
C ASN A 31 2.34 -7.43 14.39
N PHE A 32 1.51 -6.73 13.61
CA PHE A 32 1.87 -5.45 12.97
C PHE A 32 1.18 -4.22 13.59
N GLY A 33 0.28 -4.40 14.57
CA GLY A 33 -0.40 -3.29 15.24
C GLY A 33 -1.44 -2.57 14.38
N MET A 34 -1.97 -3.25 13.36
CA MET A 34 -3.02 -2.71 12.46
C MET A 34 -4.39 -2.76 13.14
N ASP A 35 -4.52 -2.12 14.30
CA ASP A 35 -5.60 -2.33 15.27
C ASP A 35 -6.71 -1.28 15.26
N VAL A 36 -6.60 -0.26 14.42
CA VAL A 36 -7.62 0.79 14.29
C VAL A 36 -8.34 0.65 12.94
N PRO A 37 -9.59 0.15 12.91
CA PRO A 37 -10.40 0.13 11.71
C PRO A 37 -10.86 1.56 11.34
N ILE A 38 -10.75 1.88 10.06
CA ILE A 38 -11.39 3.05 9.44
C ILE A 38 -12.79 2.66 8.98
N PHE A 39 -12.93 1.50 8.35
CA PHE A 39 -14.22 0.88 8.04
C PHE A 39 -14.10 -0.64 8.03
N GLN A 40 -15.25 -1.29 8.12
CA GLN A 40 -15.44 -2.70 7.78
C GLN A 40 -16.79 -2.82 7.08
N GLU A 41 -16.82 -3.47 5.92
CA GLU A 41 -18.03 -3.50 5.11
C GLU A 41 -18.12 -4.77 4.25
N GLU A 42 -19.32 -5.32 4.17
CA GLU A 42 -19.73 -6.28 3.14
C GLU A 42 -20.47 -5.56 2.02
N ALA A 43 -20.00 -5.71 0.78
CA ALA A 43 -20.58 -5.01 -0.37
C ALA A 43 -20.36 -5.78 -1.68
N GLU A 44 -20.88 -5.23 -2.77
CA GLU A 44 -20.66 -5.70 -4.14
C GLU A 44 -19.61 -4.83 -4.84
N ALA A 45 -18.62 -5.45 -5.49
CA ALA A 45 -17.53 -4.77 -6.20
C ALA A 45 -17.94 -4.30 -7.61
N LYS A 46 -19.03 -3.53 -7.72
CA LYS A 46 -19.67 -3.17 -9.01
C LYS A 46 -18.78 -2.38 -9.97
N LEU A 47 -17.86 -1.59 -9.44
CA LEU A 47 -16.99 -0.72 -10.23
C LEU A 47 -15.71 -1.46 -10.71
N MET A 48 -15.46 -2.67 -10.20
CA MET A 48 -14.24 -3.43 -10.50
C MET A 48 -14.47 -4.53 -11.54
N ILE A 49 -15.60 -4.53 -12.25
CA ILE A 49 -15.97 -5.60 -13.22
C ILE A 49 -14.88 -5.87 -14.26
N ASN A 50 -14.16 -4.83 -14.69
CA ASN A 50 -13.06 -4.95 -15.66
C ASN A 50 -11.88 -5.77 -15.12
N TYR A 51 -11.77 -5.89 -13.80
CA TYR A 51 -10.74 -6.65 -13.09
C TYR A 51 -11.28 -7.90 -12.39
N THR A 52 -12.56 -8.20 -12.55
CA THR A 52 -13.23 -9.37 -11.95
C THR A 52 -13.99 -10.18 -13.00
N GLY A 53 -13.40 -10.34 -14.18
CA GLY A 53 -13.94 -11.22 -15.22
C GLY A 53 -15.24 -10.73 -15.85
N ASN A 54 -15.55 -9.44 -15.79
CA ASN A 54 -16.81 -8.82 -16.18
C ASN A 54 -18.02 -9.25 -15.33
N GLU A 55 -17.79 -9.78 -14.13
CA GLU A 55 -18.83 -10.18 -13.18
C GLU A 55 -18.76 -9.35 -11.90
N VAL A 56 -19.93 -9.08 -11.31
CA VAL A 56 -20.03 -8.44 -10.00
C VAL A 56 -19.86 -9.50 -8.91
N HIS A 57 -18.84 -9.34 -8.08
CA HIS A 57 -18.62 -10.22 -6.93
C HIS A 57 -18.95 -9.54 -5.60
N LYS A 58 -19.35 -10.36 -4.62
CA LYS A 58 -19.53 -9.93 -3.23
C LYS A 58 -18.21 -10.03 -2.48
N ARG A 59 -17.97 -9.08 -1.58
CA ARG A 59 -16.73 -8.96 -0.81
C ARG A 59 -16.99 -8.56 0.62
N ASN A 60 -16.03 -8.87 1.49
CA ASN A 60 -15.87 -8.27 2.81
C ASN A 60 -14.50 -7.57 2.83
N ALA A 61 -14.47 -6.32 3.26
CA ALA A 61 -13.25 -5.52 3.34
C ALA A 61 -13.11 -4.84 4.69
N VAL A 62 -11.88 -4.78 5.19
CA VAL A 62 -11.48 -3.99 6.36
C VAL A 62 -10.32 -3.09 5.97
N LEU A 63 -10.50 -1.78 6.09
CA LEU A 63 -9.37 -0.84 6.09
C LEU A 63 -8.95 -0.60 7.53
N ALA A 64 -7.74 -1.01 7.89
CA ALA A 64 -7.17 -0.81 9.21
C ALA A 64 -5.83 -0.09 9.15
N ILE A 65 -5.55 0.74 10.17
CA ILE A 65 -4.31 1.52 10.28
C ILE A 65 -3.58 1.21 11.59
N ASN A 66 -2.29 1.55 11.62
CA ASN A 66 -1.49 1.61 12.84
C ASN A 66 -1.28 3.07 13.24
N MET A 67 -1.65 3.41 14.49
CA MET A 67 -1.57 4.78 14.98
C MET A 67 -0.15 5.33 15.15
N GLN A 68 0.91 4.51 15.02
CA GLN A 68 2.27 5.04 14.96
C GLN A 68 2.58 5.75 13.63
N GLY A 69 1.71 5.60 12.61
CA GLY A 69 1.85 6.21 11.29
C GLY A 69 2.27 5.21 10.21
N GLY A 70 2.22 5.64 8.96
CA GLY A 70 2.25 4.78 7.77
C GLY A 70 0.84 4.58 7.18
N GLY A 71 0.80 4.01 5.97
CA GLY A 71 -0.44 3.60 5.30
C GLY A 71 -1.13 2.43 6.00
N GLY A 72 -2.42 2.28 5.74
CA GLY A 72 -3.25 1.18 6.19
C GLY A 72 -3.09 -0.10 5.38
N PHE A 73 -3.84 -1.12 5.78
CA PHE A 73 -4.12 -2.29 4.96
C PHE A 73 -5.60 -2.32 4.63
N GLU A 74 -5.93 -2.44 3.35
CA GLU A 74 -7.26 -2.88 2.92
C GLU A 74 -7.24 -4.40 2.76
N ILE A 75 -7.74 -5.08 3.78
CA ILE A 75 -7.80 -6.54 3.84
C ILE A 75 -9.10 -6.95 3.17
N TRP A 76 -8.98 -7.67 2.07
CA TRP A 76 -10.07 -7.87 1.13
C TRP A 76 -10.34 -9.36 0.90
N GLN A 77 -11.60 -9.77 0.99
CA GLN A 77 -12.00 -11.17 0.83
C GLN A 77 -13.20 -11.27 -0.13
N PHE A 78 -13.10 -12.14 -1.15
CA PHE A 78 -14.27 -12.60 -1.91
C PHE A 78 -15.21 -13.40 -0.99
N THR A 79 -16.50 -13.08 -1.01
CA THR A 79 -17.55 -13.85 -0.33
C THR A 79 -18.49 -14.56 -1.30
N SER A 80 -18.48 -14.19 -2.58
CA SER A 80 -19.23 -14.90 -3.63
C SER A 80 -18.43 -15.98 -4.35
N ARG A 81 -17.11 -16.06 -4.15
CA ARG A 81 -16.24 -17.10 -4.70
C ARG A 81 -15.03 -17.36 -3.80
N MET A 82 -14.32 -18.44 -4.06
CA MET A 82 -13.01 -18.70 -3.46
C MET A 82 -11.94 -17.85 -4.18
N PRO A 83 -11.10 -17.10 -3.46
CA PRO A 83 -9.96 -16.41 -4.06
C PRO A 83 -8.88 -17.41 -4.46
N GLU A 84 -8.14 -17.09 -5.53
CA GLU A 84 -7.09 -17.95 -6.10
C GLU A 84 -5.68 -17.38 -5.84
N PRO A 85 -4.69 -18.23 -5.51
CA PRO A 85 -3.29 -17.82 -5.51
C PRO A 85 -2.75 -17.69 -6.94
N ALA A 86 -1.54 -17.13 -7.09
CA ALA A 86 -0.79 -17.33 -8.32
C ALA A 86 -0.56 -18.84 -8.55
N ASN A 87 -0.67 -19.29 -9.80
CA ASN A 87 -0.44 -20.70 -10.16
C ASN A 87 1.06 -21.07 -10.27
N PHE A 88 1.94 -20.17 -9.82
CA PHE A 88 3.38 -20.33 -9.74
C PHE A 88 3.90 -19.68 -8.46
N GLU A 89 5.13 -20.02 -8.08
CA GLU A 89 5.82 -19.37 -6.98
C GLU A 89 6.32 -17.98 -7.41
N ILE A 90 5.79 -16.93 -6.78
CA ILE A 90 6.23 -15.55 -7.00
C ILE A 90 7.68 -15.38 -6.54
N LYS A 91 8.53 -14.86 -7.42
CA LYS A 91 9.98 -14.70 -7.23
C LYS A 91 10.40 -13.24 -7.37
N PHE A 92 11.55 -12.91 -6.81
CA PHE A 92 12.14 -11.56 -6.90
C PHE A 92 12.29 -11.13 -8.37
N GLY A 93 11.72 -9.98 -8.71
CA GLY A 93 11.70 -9.43 -10.07
C GLY A 93 10.52 -9.87 -10.93
N ASP A 94 9.62 -10.72 -10.44
CA ASP A 94 8.31 -10.93 -11.09
C ASP A 94 7.48 -9.65 -11.05
N HIS A 95 6.75 -9.37 -12.12
CA HIS A 95 6.13 -8.07 -12.35
C HIS A 95 4.87 -7.89 -11.51
N GLY A 96 4.81 -6.79 -10.76
CA GLY A 96 3.77 -6.49 -9.76
C GLY A 96 4.32 -6.24 -8.37
N ILE A 97 3.44 -6.03 -7.38
CA ILE A 97 3.83 -5.79 -5.99
C ILE A 97 4.39 -7.07 -5.39
N TYR A 98 5.71 -7.12 -5.24
CA TYR A 98 6.44 -8.26 -4.69
C TYR A 98 6.40 -8.28 -3.15
N ALA A 99 6.61 -7.12 -2.54
CA ALA A 99 6.59 -6.99 -1.08
C ALA A 99 6.08 -5.61 -0.64
N ALA A 100 5.29 -5.58 0.43
CA ALA A 100 4.94 -4.33 1.11
C ALA A 100 6.04 -3.96 2.11
N LYS A 101 6.36 -2.68 2.22
CA LYS A 101 7.33 -2.17 3.20
C LYS A 101 6.62 -1.72 4.46
N MET A 102 7.19 -2.01 5.62
CA MET A 102 6.63 -1.71 6.94
C MET A 102 7.61 -0.92 7.79
N LYS A 103 7.11 0.11 8.46
CA LYS A 103 7.90 0.93 9.38
C LYS A 103 8.29 0.12 10.62
N VAL A 104 9.55 0.15 11.02
CA VAL A 104 10.04 -0.48 12.25
C VAL A 104 10.85 0.48 13.10
N VAL A 105 10.60 0.49 14.40
CA VAL A 105 11.31 1.35 15.37
C VAL A 105 12.75 0.87 15.60
N ASN A 106 12.92 -0.45 15.77
CA ASN A 106 14.23 -1.09 15.93
C ASN A 106 14.21 -2.46 15.25
N VAL A 107 14.91 -2.55 14.13
CA VAL A 107 14.87 -3.74 13.25
C VAL A 107 15.48 -4.97 13.93
N ASP A 108 16.61 -4.84 14.60
CA ASP A 108 17.27 -5.97 15.29
C ASP A 108 16.40 -6.53 16.42
N ALA A 109 15.75 -5.65 17.20
CA ALA A 109 14.88 -6.06 18.29
C ALA A 109 13.61 -6.76 17.78
N LEU A 110 13.02 -6.23 16.69
CA LEU A 110 11.84 -6.83 16.08
C LEU A 110 12.15 -8.20 15.47
N HIS A 111 13.27 -8.32 14.77
CA HIS A 111 13.73 -9.59 14.18
C HIS A 111 13.89 -10.68 15.25
N LYS A 112 14.58 -10.37 16.35
CA LYS A 112 14.73 -11.29 17.49
C LYS A 112 13.39 -11.70 18.09
N ARG A 113 12.46 -10.73 18.24
CA ARG A 113 11.11 -10.99 18.74
C ARG A 113 10.35 -11.93 17.81
N TYR A 114 10.32 -11.65 16.50
CA TYR A 114 9.59 -12.46 15.53
C TYR A 114 10.13 -13.88 15.40
N LYS A 115 11.45 -14.07 15.47
CA LYS A 115 12.05 -15.42 15.58
C LYS A 115 11.60 -16.15 16.85
N LYS A 116 11.59 -15.46 18.00
CA LYS A 116 11.12 -16.04 19.28
C LYS A 116 9.63 -16.40 19.23
N ASP A 117 8.83 -15.55 18.61
CA ASP A 117 7.38 -15.72 18.45
C ASP A 117 7.03 -16.73 17.32
N GLN A 118 8.04 -17.34 16.69
CA GLN A 118 7.93 -18.34 15.62
C GLN A 118 7.15 -17.86 14.39
N LEU A 119 7.27 -16.57 14.06
CA LEU A 119 6.83 -16.06 12.76
C LEU A 119 7.76 -16.56 11.65
N GLU A 120 7.25 -16.64 10.42
CA GLU A 120 8.03 -17.03 9.24
C GLU A 120 8.95 -15.87 8.80
N VAL A 121 10.11 -15.78 9.44
CA VAL A 121 11.18 -14.83 9.11
C VAL A 121 12.03 -15.41 7.98
N LEU A 122 12.10 -14.70 6.86
CA LEU A 122 12.73 -15.18 5.62
C LEU A 122 14.21 -14.81 5.49
N SER A 123 14.71 -13.83 6.25
CA SER A 123 16.09 -13.35 6.14
C SER A 123 16.69 -12.99 7.51
N GLU A 124 18.01 -12.97 7.59
CA GLU A 124 18.69 -12.22 8.65
C GLU A 124 18.50 -10.72 8.46
N VAL A 125 18.89 -9.92 9.47
CA VAL A 125 18.94 -8.46 9.33
C VAL A 125 20.07 -8.09 8.39
N MET A 126 19.71 -7.52 7.25
CA MET A 126 20.62 -7.06 6.21
C MET A 126 20.50 -5.54 6.04
N LYS A 127 21.34 -4.97 5.17
CA LYS A 127 21.24 -3.56 4.78
C LYS A 127 20.87 -3.46 3.31
N ASP A 128 20.03 -2.49 2.98
CA ASP A 128 19.82 -2.08 1.59
C ASP A 128 21.05 -1.30 1.07
N PRO A 129 21.13 -0.98 -0.24
CA PRO A 129 22.23 -0.19 -0.81
C PRO A 129 22.43 1.19 -0.18
N ALA A 130 21.38 1.77 0.43
CA ALA A 130 21.47 3.01 1.21
C ALA A 130 21.99 2.80 2.64
N GLY A 131 22.30 1.56 3.03
CA GLY A 131 22.77 1.20 4.37
C GLY A 131 21.69 1.06 5.43
N LYS A 132 20.39 1.15 5.07
CA LYS A 132 19.28 1.02 6.02
C LYS A 132 19.02 -0.45 6.35
N LYS A 133 18.83 -0.75 7.64
CA LYS A 133 18.58 -2.12 8.07
C LYS A 133 17.17 -2.57 7.70
N HIS A 134 17.05 -3.82 7.27
CA HIS A 134 15.77 -4.48 7.06
C HIS A 134 15.87 -6.00 7.19
N PHE A 135 14.72 -6.68 7.22
CA PHE A 135 14.59 -8.12 7.00
C PHE A 135 13.22 -8.43 6.41
N PHE A 136 13.04 -9.64 5.90
CA PHE A 136 11.78 -10.09 5.32
C PHE A 136 11.03 -11.07 6.20
N VAL A 137 9.70 -10.98 6.17
CA VAL A 137 8.77 -11.94 6.82
C VAL A 137 7.63 -12.29 5.88
N LYS A 138 6.98 -13.42 6.12
CA LYS A 138 5.65 -13.69 5.58
C LYS A 138 4.56 -13.40 6.59
N ASP A 139 3.42 -12.98 6.08
CA ASP A 139 2.17 -12.99 6.83
C ASP A 139 1.55 -14.40 6.91
N LEU A 140 0.34 -14.45 7.45
CA LEU A 140 -0.45 -15.69 7.60
C LEU A 140 -0.72 -16.42 6.26
N TYR A 141 -0.75 -15.70 5.13
CA TYR A 141 -1.11 -16.25 3.82
C TYR A 141 0.04 -16.21 2.80
N GLY A 142 1.27 -15.99 3.27
CA GLY A 142 2.49 -16.06 2.47
C GLY A 142 2.89 -14.78 1.75
N ASN A 143 2.22 -13.65 1.99
CA ASN A 143 2.63 -12.35 1.44
C ASN A 143 3.92 -11.86 2.11
N ILE A 144 4.85 -11.34 1.32
CA ILE A 144 6.15 -10.90 1.80
C ILE A 144 6.07 -9.44 2.27
N PHE A 145 6.57 -9.19 3.48
CA PHE A 145 6.73 -7.85 4.03
C PHE A 145 8.22 -7.57 4.30
N GLN A 146 8.70 -6.42 3.82
CA GLN A 146 10.00 -5.87 4.19
C GLN A 146 9.86 -5.02 5.45
N MET A 147 10.48 -5.47 6.54
CA MET A 147 10.47 -4.80 7.83
C MET A 147 11.70 -3.87 7.90
N GLU A 148 11.53 -2.56 7.66
CA GLU A 148 12.64 -1.62 7.47
C GLU A 148 12.68 -0.49 8.53
N GLU A 149 13.89 0.03 8.79
CA GLU A 149 14.07 1.22 9.60
C GLU A 149 13.39 2.44 8.95
N ALA A 150 12.49 3.08 9.69
CA ALA A 150 11.69 4.18 9.18
C ALA A 150 11.74 5.43 10.06
N ASP A 151 11.64 6.57 9.39
CA ASP A 151 11.54 7.90 9.97
C ASP A 151 10.10 8.42 9.89
N GLY A 152 9.82 9.61 10.42
CA GLY A 152 8.51 10.26 10.28
C GLY A 152 7.38 9.50 10.98
N TRP A 153 7.51 9.30 12.29
CA TRP A 153 6.51 8.68 13.16
C TRP A 153 5.41 9.69 13.55
N PHE A 154 4.15 9.27 13.46
CA PHE A 154 2.99 10.09 13.82
C PHE A 154 2.70 10.07 15.33
N ASP A 155 2.76 8.88 15.94
CA ASP A 155 2.58 8.68 17.36
C ASP A 155 3.58 7.63 17.88
N ARG A 156 3.66 7.49 19.20
CA ARG A 156 4.42 6.42 19.86
C ARG A 156 3.45 5.56 20.66
N ASN A 157 3.53 4.25 20.45
CA ASN A 157 2.79 3.28 21.24
C ASN A 157 3.64 2.03 21.51
N ASN A 158 3.03 0.97 22.05
CA ASN A 158 3.75 -0.23 22.48
C ASN A 158 4.10 -1.19 21.33
N TYR A 159 3.65 -0.93 20.10
CA TYR A 159 4.04 -1.75 18.96
C TYR A 159 5.46 -1.40 18.50
N ALA A 160 6.18 -2.39 17.99
CA ALA A 160 7.50 -2.19 17.39
C ALA A 160 7.41 -1.73 15.92
N THR A 161 6.20 -1.77 15.34
CA THR A 161 5.89 -1.50 13.93
C THR A 161 4.96 -0.30 13.78
N GLY A 162 5.07 0.39 12.64
CA GLY A 162 4.03 1.27 12.11
C GLY A 162 3.23 0.57 11.00
N GLY A 163 2.54 1.35 10.17
CA GLY A 163 1.85 0.89 8.97
C GLY A 163 2.78 0.79 7.76
N ALA A 164 2.17 0.69 6.57
CA ALA A 164 2.88 0.56 5.31
C ALA A 164 3.73 1.82 5.01
N SER A 165 4.97 1.63 4.56
CA SER A 165 5.90 2.69 4.17
C SER A 165 6.29 2.66 2.70
N GLY A 166 5.73 1.75 1.91
CA GLY A 166 6.18 1.57 0.53
C GLY A 166 5.88 0.20 -0.03
N ALA A 167 6.47 -0.06 -1.20
CA ALA A 167 6.43 -1.36 -1.85
C ALA A 167 7.72 -1.61 -2.65
N ILE A 168 8.01 -2.90 -2.86
CA ILE A 168 8.96 -3.40 -3.87
C ILE A 168 8.12 -3.94 -5.02
N ILE A 169 8.35 -3.44 -6.23
CA ILE A 169 7.56 -3.71 -7.41
C ILE A 169 8.49 -4.21 -8.51
N GLY A 170 8.25 -5.42 -9.02
CA GLY A 170 8.92 -5.88 -10.23
C GLY A 170 8.30 -5.22 -11.45
N VAL A 171 9.14 -4.81 -12.40
CA VAL A 171 8.73 -4.13 -13.64
C VAL A 171 9.51 -4.68 -14.82
N SER A 172 8.92 -4.66 -16.00
CA SER A 172 9.58 -5.09 -17.24
C SER A 172 10.55 -4.06 -17.80
N ASN A 173 10.33 -2.78 -17.47
CA ASN A 173 11.19 -1.66 -17.85
C ASN A 173 11.07 -0.51 -16.85
N ILE A 174 12.19 -0.12 -16.22
CA ILE A 174 12.19 0.98 -15.24
C ILE A 174 11.88 2.32 -15.90
N GLU A 175 12.38 2.60 -17.11
CA GLU A 175 12.18 3.90 -17.75
C GLU A 175 10.71 4.17 -18.10
N ASP A 176 9.99 3.15 -18.55
CA ASP A 176 8.55 3.24 -18.76
C ASP A 176 7.79 3.38 -17.45
N SER A 177 8.21 2.64 -16.41
CA SER A 177 7.60 2.69 -15.08
C SER A 177 7.79 4.04 -14.39
N LEU A 178 8.91 4.74 -14.63
CA LEU A 178 9.17 6.07 -14.08
C LEU A 178 8.12 7.11 -14.51
N LYS A 179 7.46 6.92 -15.66
CA LYS A 179 6.35 7.80 -16.08
C LYS A 179 5.20 7.78 -15.07
N VAL A 180 4.98 6.64 -14.40
CA VAL A 180 3.97 6.51 -13.33
C VAL A 180 4.59 6.87 -11.98
N TYR A 181 5.64 6.17 -11.56
CA TYR A 181 6.12 6.29 -10.17
C TYR A 181 6.85 7.61 -9.89
N ARG A 182 7.67 8.10 -10.81
CA ARG A 182 8.35 9.39 -10.65
C ARG A 182 7.45 10.54 -11.06
N ASP A 183 6.86 10.49 -12.26
CA ASP A 183 6.20 11.68 -12.78
C ASP A 183 4.78 11.87 -12.23
N ILE A 184 3.91 10.85 -12.28
CA ILE A 184 2.52 10.96 -11.78
C ILE A 184 2.49 10.93 -10.25
N LEU A 185 3.21 9.98 -9.64
CA LEU A 185 3.20 9.79 -8.19
C LEU A 185 4.21 10.66 -7.45
N GLU A 186 5.05 11.41 -8.18
CA GLU A 186 5.99 12.40 -7.64
C GLU A 186 7.08 11.79 -6.73
N TYR A 187 7.46 10.52 -6.90
CA TYR A 187 8.66 9.95 -6.27
C TYR A 187 9.92 10.42 -7.04
N ASP A 188 10.26 11.69 -6.84
CA ASP A 188 11.18 12.50 -7.65
C ASP A 188 12.64 12.49 -7.20
N GLU A 189 12.96 11.89 -6.06
CA GLU A 189 14.33 11.73 -5.57
C GLU A 189 14.78 10.26 -5.63
N VAL A 190 15.87 10.01 -6.36
CA VAL A 190 16.54 8.71 -6.42
C VAL A 190 17.42 8.54 -5.18
N VAL A 191 17.13 7.53 -4.35
CA VAL A 191 17.95 7.14 -3.19
C VAL A 191 19.16 6.33 -3.64
N TYR A 192 18.94 5.39 -4.56
CA TYR A 192 19.96 4.67 -5.32
C TYR A 192 19.35 4.11 -6.60
N ASP A 193 20.22 3.86 -7.58
CA ASP A 193 19.95 3.15 -8.83
C ASP A 193 21.18 2.29 -9.12
N GLU A 194 21.06 1.00 -8.83
CA GLU A 194 22.18 0.05 -8.89
C GLU A 194 21.81 -1.16 -9.74
N THR A 195 22.81 -1.83 -10.31
CA THR A 195 22.63 -3.06 -11.08
C THR A 195 23.57 -4.14 -10.58
N GLY A 196 23.02 -5.30 -10.24
CA GLY A 196 23.80 -6.39 -9.67
C GLY A 196 22.92 -7.53 -9.15
N VAL A 197 23.57 -8.43 -8.40
CA VAL A 197 22.88 -9.40 -7.54
C VAL A 197 22.89 -8.81 -6.13
N PHE A 198 21.73 -8.74 -5.50
CA PHE A 198 21.56 -8.02 -4.24
C PHE A 198 21.59 -8.99 -3.06
N GLU A 199 22.65 -8.92 -2.24
CA GLU A 199 22.84 -9.86 -1.13
C GLU A 199 21.69 -9.83 -0.11
N ASP A 200 21.04 -8.68 0.05
CA ASP A 200 19.91 -8.52 0.96
C ASP A 200 18.63 -9.23 0.48
N PHE A 201 18.60 -9.75 -0.76
CA PHE A 201 17.54 -10.62 -1.29
C PHE A 201 17.93 -12.09 -1.37
N ASN A 202 19.17 -12.48 -1.08
CA ASN A 202 19.68 -13.85 -1.34
C ASN A 202 18.85 -14.98 -0.69
N SER A 203 18.20 -14.72 0.45
CA SER A 203 17.37 -15.71 1.14
C SER A 203 15.95 -15.84 0.57
N LEU A 204 15.58 -14.99 -0.40
CA LEU A 204 14.29 -14.99 -1.06
C LEU A 204 14.34 -15.76 -2.37
N SER A 205 13.20 -16.34 -2.76
CA SER A 205 13.08 -17.03 -4.03
C SER A 205 13.36 -16.09 -5.21
N GLY A 206 14.30 -16.45 -6.07
CA GLY A 206 14.79 -15.60 -7.16
C GLY A 206 15.80 -14.52 -6.75
N GLY A 207 16.21 -14.43 -5.47
CA GLY A 207 17.12 -13.38 -4.99
C GLY A 207 18.52 -13.36 -5.59
N ALA A 208 18.97 -14.48 -6.17
CA ALA A 208 20.25 -14.60 -6.86
C ALA A 208 20.23 -14.06 -8.31
N ARG A 209 19.06 -13.62 -8.80
CA ARG A 209 18.93 -13.06 -10.15
C ARG A 209 19.56 -11.67 -10.22
N LYS A 210 20.18 -11.36 -11.36
CA LYS A 210 20.71 -10.04 -11.63
C LYS A 210 19.58 -9.09 -12.00
N ALA A 211 19.54 -7.93 -11.34
CA ALA A 211 18.53 -6.90 -11.57
C ALA A 211 19.14 -5.49 -11.59
N ARG A 212 18.47 -4.55 -12.25
CA ARG A 212 18.54 -3.12 -11.93
C ARG A 212 17.51 -2.83 -10.84
N ARG A 213 17.91 -2.12 -9.80
CA ARG A 213 17.12 -1.81 -8.62
C ARG A 213 17.20 -0.32 -8.34
N ILE A 214 16.07 0.36 -8.38
CA ILE A 214 15.96 1.79 -8.10
C ILE A 214 15.02 2.02 -6.92
N LYS A 215 15.47 2.78 -5.92
CA LYS A 215 14.64 3.21 -4.79
C LYS A 215 14.37 4.70 -4.91
N LEU A 216 13.09 5.05 -4.95
CA LEU A 216 12.60 6.40 -5.10
C LEU A 216 11.91 6.87 -3.82
N LYS A 217 12.04 8.15 -3.50
CA LYS A 217 11.31 8.84 -2.42
C LYS A 217 10.86 10.21 -2.92
N HIS A 218 10.07 10.91 -2.11
CA HIS A 218 9.72 12.30 -2.38
C HIS A 218 10.82 13.24 -1.84
N ALA A 219 11.25 14.21 -2.66
CA ALA A 219 12.17 15.26 -2.25
C ALA A 219 11.54 16.20 -1.21
N SER A 220 10.23 16.43 -1.34
CA SER A 220 9.46 17.30 -0.45
C SER A 220 8.54 16.50 0.47
N MET A 221 8.34 17.01 1.69
CA MET A 221 7.33 16.46 2.60
C MET A 221 5.94 16.56 1.97
N ARG A 222 5.18 15.46 2.05
CA ARG A 222 3.82 15.41 1.51
C ARG A 222 2.88 16.36 2.26
N LYS A 223 1.99 16.99 1.50
CA LYS A 223 0.90 17.84 1.99
C LYS A 223 -0.41 17.06 1.96
N GLY A 224 -1.42 17.50 2.69
CA GLY A 224 -2.71 16.79 2.70
C GLY A 224 -3.25 16.53 4.09
N SER A 225 -4.55 16.23 4.16
CA SER A 225 -5.28 16.05 5.43
C SER A 225 -4.60 15.00 6.32
N PHE A 226 -4.18 13.89 5.73
CA PHE A 226 -3.58 12.76 6.45
C PHE A 226 -2.05 12.67 6.31
N SER A 227 -1.39 13.63 5.68
CA SER A 227 0.05 13.49 5.33
C SER A 227 0.95 13.26 6.55
N LYS A 228 0.63 13.84 7.72
CA LYS A 228 1.34 13.56 8.98
C LYS A 228 1.20 12.12 9.47
N LEU A 229 0.04 11.50 9.25
CA LEU A 229 -0.21 10.10 9.62
C LEU A 229 0.52 9.17 8.66
N LEU A 230 0.34 9.37 7.36
CA LEU A 230 0.89 8.51 6.31
C LEU A 230 2.43 8.60 6.29
N GLY A 231 2.96 9.80 6.49
CA GLY A 231 4.40 10.03 6.62
C GLY A 231 5.18 9.81 5.32
N PRO A 232 6.53 9.81 5.37
CA PRO A 232 7.36 9.56 4.21
C PRO A 232 7.30 8.09 3.80
N THR A 233 7.27 7.85 2.50
CA THR A 233 7.20 6.53 1.87
C THR A 233 8.28 6.37 0.80
N THR A 234 8.56 5.13 0.40
CA THR A 234 9.47 4.82 -0.71
C THR A 234 8.85 3.80 -1.67
N ILE A 235 9.17 3.90 -2.95
CA ILE A 235 8.86 2.88 -3.94
C ILE A 235 10.18 2.34 -4.48
N GLU A 236 10.26 1.03 -4.60
CA GLU A 236 11.41 0.35 -5.14
C GLU A 236 11.02 -0.44 -6.37
N LEU A 237 11.65 -0.14 -7.51
CA LEU A 237 11.40 -0.82 -8.78
C LEU A 237 12.56 -1.77 -9.08
N VAL A 238 12.22 -2.97 -9.54
CA VAL A 238 13.16 -4.05 -9.84
C VAL A 238 12.93 -4.52 -11.28
N GLU A 239 13.95 -4.38 -12.12
CA GLU A 239 13.95 -4.87 -13.50
C GLU A 239 15.02 -5.96 -13.63
N LEU A 240 14.64 -7.16 -14.05
CA LEU A 240 15.59 -8.26 -14.28
C LEU A 240 16.43 -7.98 -15.53
N ILE A 241 17.73 -8.28 -15.47
CA ILE A 241 18.68 -7.99 -16.58
C ILE A 241 18.75 -9.14 -17.58
N ASP A 242 18.86 -10.36 -17.08
CA ASP A 242 19.18 -11.53 -17.91
C ASP A 242 17.93 -12.31 -18.35
N GLU A 243 16.78 -12.03 -17.76
CA GLU A 243 15.50 -12.69 -18.02
C GLU A 243 14.32 -11.74 -17.76
N LYS A 244 13.09 -12.19 -18.04
CA LYS A 244 11.86 -11.44 -17.73
C LYS A 244 11.13 -12.06 -16.56
N GLY A 245 10.59 -11.23 -15.68
CA GLY A 245 9.73 -11.65 -14.59
C GLY A 245 8.39 -12.20 -15.09
N ALA A 246 7.78 -13.08 -14.30
CA ALA A 246 6.41 -13.51 -14.55
C ALA A 246 5.41 -12.42 -14.13
N GLN A 247 4.29 -12.31 -14.83
CA GLN A 247 3.21 -11.38 -14.47
C GLN A 247 2.39 -11.93 -13.30
N ILE A 248 2.53 -11.38 -12.08
CA ILE A 248 1.93 -11.98 -10.86
C ILE A 248 0.39 -11.95 -10.82
N TYR A 249 -0.22 -11.10 -11.64
CA TYR A 249 -1.66 -10.91 -11.76
C TYR A 249 -2.28 -11.67 -12.94
N LYS A 250 -1.46 -12.34 -13.75
CA LYS A 250 -1.95 -13.04 -14.94
C LYS A 250 -2.95 -14.13 -14.56
N ASN A 251 -4.11 -14.12 -15.20
CA ASN A 251 -5.23 -15.03 -14.97
C ASN A 251 -5.78 -14.96 -13.53
N ARG A 252 -5.74 -13.78 -12.92
CA ARG A 252 -6.25 -13.54 -11.56
C ARG A 252 -7.18 -12.35 -11.57
N PHE A 253 -8.13 -12.36 -10.65
CA PHE A 253 -9.02 -11.25 -10.42
C PHE A 253 -8.47 -10.32 -9.35
N TRP A 254 -8.80 -9.03 -9.46
CA TRP A 254 -8.61 -8.12 -8.34
C TRP A 254 -9.38 -8.63 -7.12
N GLY A 255 -8.68 -8.80 -6.00
CA GLY A 255 -9.21 -9.45 -4.80
C GLY A 255 -8.72 -10.88 -4.55
N ASP A 256 -8.03 -11.50 -5.52
CA ASP A 256 -7.35 -12.79 -5.34
C ASP A 256 -6.13 -12.70 -4.39
N LEU A 257 -5.65 -13.85 -3.92
CA LEU A 257 -4.70 -13.96 -2.80
C LEU A 257 -3.35 -13.25 -3.05
N GLY A 258 -3.08 -12.12 -2.42
CA GLY A 258 -1.88 -11.35 -2.71
C GLY A 258 -2.05 -9.86 -2.47
N PHE A 259 -1.02 -9.09 -2.79
CA PHE A 259 -1.14 -7.63 -2.90
C PHE A 259 -1.90 -7.26 -4.17
N ILE A 260 -3.07 -6.64 -4.04
CA ILE A 260 -3.99 -6.40 -5.18
C ILE A 260 -3.89 -4.99 -5.78
N HIS A 261 -3.40 -4.02 -5.00
CA HIS A 261 -3.13 -2.65 -5.43
C HIS A 261 -2.31 -1.89 -4.39
N ILE A 262 -1.82 -0.71 -4.77
CA ILE A 262 -1.32 0.33 -3.86
C ILE A 262 -2.20 1.57 -4.01
N CYS A 263 -2.67 2.13 -2.90
CA CYS A 263 -3.60 3.25 -2.88
C CYS A 263 -2.95 4.51 -2.35
N PHE A 264 -3.21 5.64 -3.00
CA PHE A 264 -2.76 6.97 -2.61
C PHE A 264 -3.94 7.86 -2.18
N ASP A 265 -3.80 8.53 -1.03
CA ASP A 265 -4.75 9.58 -0.63
C ASP A 265 -4.42 10.84 -1.42
N ILE A 266 -5.41 11.38 -2.15
CA ILE A 266 -5.22 12.54 -3.02
C ILE A 266 -6.24 13.64 -2.78
N LYS A 267 -5.93 14.83 -3.33
CA LYS A 267 -6.89 15.92 -3.57
C LYS A 267 -6.80 16.40 -5.00
N HIS A 268 -7.95 16.85 -5.50
CA HIS A 268 -8.14 17.35 -6.87
C HIS A 268 -8.04 16.24 -7.92
N MET A 269 -8.92 15.23 -7.82
CA MET A 269 -8.95 14.07 -8.72
C MET A 269 -8.97 14.43 -10.22
N ASP A 270 -9.65 15.51 -10.62
CA ASP A 270 -9.70 15.94 -12.02
C ASP A 270 -8.33 16.41 -12.55
N SER A 271 -7.51 17.05 -11.70
CA SER A 271 -6.14 17.41 -12.10
C SER A 271 -5.28 16.18 -12.31
N LEU A 272 -5.44 15.17 -11.44
CA LEU A 272 -4.75 13.90 -11.57
C LEU A 272 -5.19 13.15 -12.84
N ARG A 273 -6.51 13.12 -13.12
CA ARG A 273 -7.06 12.50 -14.34
C ARG A 273 -6.41 13.07 -15.59
N ASN A 274 -6.41 14.40 -15.74
CA ASN A 274 -5.85 15.07 -16.91
C ASN A 274 -4.35 14.77 -17.08
N GLU A 275 -3.60 14.72 -15.98
CA GLU A 275 -2.18 14.38 -16.01
C GLU A 275 -1.96 12.92 -16.43
N CYS A 276 -2.69 11.99 -15.81
CA CYS A 276 -2.70 10.57 -16.15
C CYS A 276 -3.02 10.34 -17.64
N GLU A 277 -4.07 10.96 -18.16
CA GLU A 277 -4.44 10.91 -19.58
C GLU A 277 -3.33 11.46 -20.48
N SER A 278 -2.74 12.62 -20.14
CA SER A 278 -1.66 13.23 -20.92
C SER A 278 -0.38 12.39 -20.98
N LYS A 279 -0.17 11.51 -19.98
CA LYS A 279 0.97 10.61 -19.89
C LYS A 279 0.68 9.20 -20.43
N GLY A 280 -0.53 8.95 -20.92
CA GLY A 280 -0.92 7.66 -21.52
C GLY A 280 -1.39 6.61 -20.51
N PHE A 281 -1.76 7.02 -19.29
CA PHE A 281 -2.25 6.14 -18.22
C PHE A 281 -3.67 6.55 -17.79
N PRO A 282 -4.68 6.53 -18.68
CA PRO A 282 -6.03 6.99 -18.34
C PRO A 282 -6.64 6.17 -17.21
N PHE A 283 -7.61 6.75 -16.50
CA PHE A 283 -8.34 6.01 -15.47
C PHE A 283 -9.08 4.81 -16.08
N THR A 284 -8.86 3.63 -15.51
CA THR A 284 -9.48 2.36 -15.92
C THR A 284 -10.74 2.04 -15.13
N VAL A 285 -10.83 2.60 -13.91
CA VAL A 285 -12.01 2.61 -13.04
C VAL A 285 -12.14 4.01 -12.46
N ASP A 286 -13.37 4.49 -12.35
CA ASP A 286 -13.67 5.81 -11.82
C ASP A 286 -15.05 5.83 -11.18
N SER A 287 -15.11 6.10 -9.88
CA SER A 287 -16.37 6.21 -9.15
C SER A 287 -17.13 7.52 -9.39
N GLN A 288 -16.56 8.43 -10.18
CA GLN A 288 -17.07 9.79 -10.38
C GLN A 288 -17.30 10.51 -9.03
N ASN A 289 -18.37 11.28 -8.91
CA ASN A 289 -18.54 12.25 -7.83
C ASN A 289 -18.93 11.68 -6.44
N SER A 290 -19.25 10.39 -6.32
CA SER A 290 -19.44 9.77 -5.01
C SER A 290 -19.43 8.25 -5.05
N PHE A 291 -18.50 7.66 -4.31
CA PHE A 291 -18.63 6.32 -3.78
C PHE A 291 -18.93 6.38 -2.28
N ASP A 292 -19.93 5.61 -1.88
CA ASP A 292 -20.28 5.39 -0.48
C ASP A 292 -19.65 4.05 -0.04
N MET A 293 -18.65 4.12 0.84
CA MET A 293 -18.04 2.96 1.52
C MET A 293 -18.71 2.79 2.90
N GLY A 294 -20.04 2.87 2.92
CA GLY A 294 -20.89 2.84 4.11
C GLY A 294 -20.76 4.07 5.02
N GLU A 295 -19.63 4.20 5.72
CA GLU A 295 -19.40 5.26 6.73
C GLU A 295 -18.38 6.32 6.31
N ALA A 296 -17.57 5.99 5.30
CA ALA A 296 -16.69 6.91 4.62
C ALA A 296 -17.24 7.17 3.21
N ALA A 297 -17.11 8.40 2.73
CA ALA A 297 -17.48 8.77 1.38
C ALA A 297 -16.30 9.43 0.69
N GLY A 298 -16.12 9.13 -0.59
CA GLY A 298 -14.99 9.63 -1.37
C GLY A 298 -15.22 9.50 -2.86
N HIS A 299 -14.17 9.81 -3.61
CA HIS A 299 -14.03 9.51 -5.03
C HIS A 299 -12.82 8.61 -5.16
N PHE A 300 -12.97 7.43 -5.73
CA PHE A 300 -11.84 6.57 -6.05
C PHE A 300 -11.70 6.33 -7.56
N SER A 301 -10.47 6.14 -8.00
CA SER A 301 -10.13 5.76 -9.36
C SER A 301 -8.91 4.85 -9.40
N TYR A 302 -8.71 4.19 -10.54
CA TYR A 302 -7.55 3.33 -10.77
C TYR A 302 -6.84 3.72 -12.06
N ILE A 303 -5.52 3.60 -12.06
CA ILE A 303 -4.72 3.40 -13.26
C ILE A 303 -4.00 2.04 -13.16
N ALA A 304 -3.44 1.59 -14.26
CA ALA A 304 -2.48 0.50 -14.28
C ALA A 304 -1.10 1.04 -14.68
N ASP A 305 -0.04 0.56 -14.05
CA ASP A 305 1.32 0.81 -14.53
C ASP A 305 1.60 0.03 -15.84
N PRO A 306 2.77 0.22 -16.49
CA PRO A 306 3.08 -0.46 -17.75
C PRO A 306 2.98 -1.99 -17.71
N ASP A 307 3.13 -2.59 -16.52
CA ASP A 307 3.07 -4.04 -16.31
C ASP A 307 1.70 -4.53 -15.80
N GLY A 308 0.75 -3.62 -15.58
CA GLY A 308 -0.60 -3.95 -15.12
C GLY A 308 -0.77 -3.89 -13.60
N THR A 309 0.22 -3.41 -12.84
CA THR A 309 0.08 -3.18 -11.41
C THR A 309 -0.93 -2.07 -11.17
N LEU A 310 -1.92 -2.34 -10.32
CA LEU A 310 -2.99 -1.40 -10.05
C LEU A 310 -2.59 -0.34 -9.02
N ILE A 311 -2.76 0.91 -9.41
CA ILE A 311 -2.57 2.09 -8.56
C ILE A 311 -3.93 2.72 -8.32
N GLU A 312 -4.39 2.69 -7.08
CA GLU A 312 -5.63 3.32 -6.66
C GLU A 312 -5.38 4.76 -6.17
N PHE A 313 -6.34 5.63 -6.43
CA PHE A 313 -6.39 6.98 -5.89
C PHE A 313 -7.69 7.19 -5.15
N VAL A 314 -7.62 7.73 -3.93
CA VAL A 314 -8.80 8.01 -3.12
C VAL A 314 -8.78 9.47 -2.68
N GLU A 315 -9.82 10.21 -3.06
CA GLU A 315 -10.13 11.54 -2.52
C GLU A 315 -11.17 11.41 -1.40
N THR A 316 -10.70 11.39 -0.15
CA THR A 316 -11.58 11.25 1.02
C THR A 316 -12.42 12.52 1.24
N HIS A 317 -13.75 12.39 1.25
CA HIS A 317 -14.68 13.50 1.52
C HIS A 317 -15.19 13.52 2.95
N LYS A 318 -15.43 12.33 3.52
CA LYS A 318 -15.99 12.16 4.87
C LYS A 318 -15.33 10.96 5.52
N ILE A 319 -14.95 11.09 6.79
CA ILE A 319 -14.38 10.01 7.60
C ILE A 319 -15.06 9.94 8.98
N PRO A 320 -15.36 8.73 9.51
CA PRO A 320 -15.78 8.57 10.90
C PRO A 320 -14.60 8.80 11.84
N ILE A 321 -14.72 9.74 12.78
CA ILE A 321 -13.72 9.93 13.84
C ILE A 321 -14.04 9.03 15.04
N MET A 322 -15.31 9.03 15.47
CA MET A 322 -15.82 8.14 16.52
C MET A 322 -17.17 7.58 16.10
N LYS A 323 -17.14 6.40 15.46
CA LYS A 323 -18.31 5.72 14.90
C LYS A 323 -19.44 5.56 15.93
N LYS A 324 -19.11 5.08 17.13
CA LYS A 324 -20.09 4.81 18.20
C LYS A 324 -20.85 6.05 18.69
N MET A 325 -20.32 7.25 18.47
CA MET A 325 -20.95 8.52 18.86
C MET A 325 -21.48 9.31 17.65
N GLY A 326 -21.46 8.71 16.45
CA GLY A 326 -21.89 9.38 15.22
C GLY A 326 -21.05 10.61 14.85
N TRP A 327 -19.81 10.71 15.31
CA TRP A 327 -18.96 11.86 15.03
C TRP A 327 -18.18 11.66 13.73
N TYR A 328 -18.52 12.45 12.71
CA TYR A 328 -17.91 12.44 11.38
C TYR A 328 -17.22 13.76 11.07
N LEU A 329 -16.13 13.69 10.30
CA LEU A 329 -15.42 14.84 9.79
C LEU A 329 -15.66 14.99 8.28
N ASN A 330 -16.10 16.18 7.87
CA ASN A 330 -16.19 16.57 6.45
C ASN A 330 -14.90 17.29 6.03
N LEU A 331 -14.26 16.79 4.98
CA LEU A 331 -13.00 17.29 4.44
C LEU A 331 -13.17 18.23 3.24
N LYS A 332 -14.35 18.30 2.60
CA LYS A 332 -14.57 19.08 1.36
C LYS A 332 -14.29 20.57 1.52
N ASN A 333 -14.58 21.14 2.70
CA ASN A 333 -14.49 22.58 2.95
C ASN A 333 -13.18 23.01 3.63
N ARG A 334 -12.18 22.13 3.70
CA ARG A 334 -10.90 22.41 4.38
C ARG A 334 -9.83 22.76 3.37
N ASN A 335 -8.79 23.49 3.82
CA ASN A 335 -7.61 23.70 2.98
C ASN A 335 -6.96 22.34 2.69
N PRO A 336 -6.89 21.91 1.42
CA PRO A 336 -6.44 20.57 1.05
C PRO A 336 -4.94 20.35 1.29
N GLU A 337 -4.13 21.42 1.38
CA GLU A 337 -2.69 21.31 1.67
C GLU A 337 -2.40 21.11 3.16
N LYS A 338 -3.31 21.55 4.05
CA LYS A 338 -3.09 21.51 5.49
C LYS A 338 -3.48 20.16 6.08
N SER A 339 -2.55 19.56 6.80
CA SER A 339 -2.84 18.37 7.62
C SER A 339 -3.87 18.68 8.70
N LEU A 340 -4.67 17.67 9.05
CA LEU A 340 -5.59 17.73 10.17
C LEU A 340 -4.82 17.97 11.48
N PRO A 341 -5.45 18.64 12.46
CA PRO A 341 -4.86 18.76 13.80
C PRO A 341 -4.51 17.38 14.36
N THR A 342 -3.31 17.24 14.93
CA THR A 342 -2.80 15.95 15.44
C THR A 342 -3.76 15.29 16.43
N TRP A 343 -4.39 16.06 17.32
CA TRP A 343 -5.36 15.52 18.29
C TRP A 343 -6.58 14.86 17.62
N MET A 344 -6.99 15.36 16.45
CA MET A 344 -8.16 14.86 15.71
C MET A 344 -7.83 13.53 15.04
N ILE A 345 -6.67 13.42 14.40
CA ILE A 345 -6.19 12.14 13.85
C ILE A 345 -5.99 11.13 15.00
N LYS A 346 -5.39 11.55 16.13
CA LYS A 346 -5.23 10.69 17.32
C LYS A 346 -6.55 10.17 17.88
N ALA A 347 -7.68 10.87 17.67
CA ALA A 347 -8.98 10.39 18.12
C ALA A 347 -9.44 9.10 17.40
N LEU A 348 -8.91 8.78 16.21
CA LEU A 348 -9.20 7.51 15.53
C LEU A 348 -8.84 6.29 16.40
N ARG A 349 -7.87 6.42 17.31
CA ARG A 349 -7.47 5.35 18.26
C ARG A 349 -8.61 4.87 19.15
N PHE A 350 -9.68 5.66 19.33
CA PHE A 350 -10.84 5.25 20.12
C PHE A 350 -11.66 4.14 19.43
N ASN A 351 -11.45 3.91 18.13
CA ASN A 351 -12.04 2.80 17.39
C ASN A 351 -11.21 1.51 17.49
N ARG A 352 -10.07 1.52 18.22
CA ARG A 352 -9.16 0.38 18.34
C ARG A 352 -9.88 -0.91 18.77
N VAL A 353 -9.59 -1.99 18.06
CA VAL A 353 -9.98 -3.35 18.43
C VAL A 353 -8.89 -3.95 19.32
N LYS A 354 -9.30 -4.54 20.44
CA LYS A 354 -8.41 -5.26 21.36
C LYS A 354 -8.61 -6.76 21.15
N ASP A 355 -7.51 -7.51 21.26
CA ASP A 355 -7.52 -8.97 21.23
C ASP A 355 -7.82 -9.57 22.61
#